data_AF-A0A970MDD4-F1
#
_entry.id   AF-A0A970MDD4-F1
#
_cell.length_a   1.000
_cell.length_b   1.000
_cell.length_c   1.000
_cell.angle_alpha   90.00
_cell.angle_beta   90.00
_cell.angle_gamma   90.00
#
_symmetry.space_group_name_H-M   'P 1'
#
loop_
_entity.id
_entity.type
_entity.pdbx_description
1 polymer ?
#
loop_
_entity_poly.entity_id
_entity_poly.type
_entity_poly.pdbx_seq_one_letter_code
_entity_poly.pdbx_strand_id
1 'polypeptide(L)'
;MGEKFLNRNSTKIALAGILTALGAAVLFLENIFPTGKLGFYALAGFILSAVVIECGLSFGWISYAVVSLVSFLLVPEKTAVIPYILFFGMYSMVKSHIEKLNRLIAEWILKFAFFNLSLFFMWNIAVKVLELIPSNLLATLPLYAVVLLLQAAFFGYDWVFTFWVQYYLKRIQPKIHGNRNSGR
;
A
#
# COMPACT_ATOMS: atom_id res chain seq x y z
N MET A 1 -13.57 11.25 -8.46
CA MET A 1 -14.81 10.57 -8.87
C MET A 1 -14.93 9.28 -8.05
N GLY A 2 -15.77 9.26 -7.00
CA GLY A 2 -15.85 8.14 -6.05
C GLY A 2 -16.60 8.41 -4.73
N GLU A 3 -17.08 9.64 -4.49
CA GLU A 3 -17.62 10.02 -3.16
C GLU A 3 -19.05 9.54 -2.82
N LYS A 4 -19.69 8.69 -3.63
CA LYS A 4 -21.16 8.63 -3.61
C LYS A 4 -21.84 7.27 -3.64
N PHE A 5 -21.31 6.17 -3.08
CA PHE A 5 -21.94 4.85 -3.41
C PHE A 5 -22.29 3.86 -2.29
N LEU A 6 -22.01 4.12 -1.01
CA LEU A 6 -22.64 3.37 0.08
C LEU A 6 -23.74 4.21 0.76
N ASN A 7 -24.99 3.80 0.56
CA ASN A 7 -26.22 4.52 0.95
C ASN A 7 -26.56 4.45 2.46
N ARG A 8 -25.79 3.69 3.25
CA ARG A 8 -25.86 3.70 4.73
C ARG A 8 -24.46 3.81 5.33
N ASN A 9 -24.24 4.87 6.12
CA ASN A 9 -22.96 5.13 6.78
C ASN A 9 -22.50 3.95 7.65
N SER A 10 -23.42 3.21 8.27
CA SER A 10 -23.11 2.02 9.07
C SER A 10 -22.44 0.91 8.26
N THR A 11 -22.84 0.67 7.01
CA THR A 11 -22.23 -0.36 6.15
C THR A 11 -20.84 0.07 5.69
N LYS A 12 -20.62 1.37 5.41
CA LYS A 12 -19.28 1.93 5.13
C LYS A 12 -18.33 1.65 6.28
N ILE A 13 -18.74 2.00 7.48
CA ILE A 13 -17.91 1.88 8.68
C ILE A 13 -17.60 0.40 8.96
N ALA A 14 -18.59 -0.49 8.86
CA ALA A 14 -18.39 -1.93 9.04
C ALA A 14 -17.40 -2.51 8.01
N LEU A 15 -17.57 -2.20 6.73
CA LEU A 15 -16.68 -2.67 5.68
C LEU A 15 -15.25 -2.13 5.83
N ALA A 16 -15.11 -0.83 6.14
CA ALA A 16 -13.81 -0.23 6.45
C ALA A 16 -13.14 -0.96 7.64
N GLY A 17 -13.89 -1.22 8.72
CA GLY A 17 -13.39 -1.94 9.88
C GLY A 17 -12.91 -3.36 9.56
N ILE A 18 -13.70 -4.13 8.80
CA ILE A 18 -13.34 -5.50 8.39
C ILE A 18 -12.08 -5.50 7.52
N LEU A 19 -12.00 -4.62 6.53
CA LEU A 19 -10.83 -4.53 5.65
C LEU A 19 -9.59 -4.02 6.42
N THR A 20 -9.76 -3.10 7.37
CA THR A 20 -8.67 -2.62 8.24
C THR A 20 -8.12 -3.78 9.09
N ALA A 21 -9.00 -4.55 9.72
CA ALA A 21 -8.62 -5.72 10.49
C ALA A 21 -7.92 -6.77 9.60
N LEU A 22 -8.41 -6.98 8.38
CA LEU A 22 -7.79 -7.88 7.41
C LEU A 22 -6.38 -7.40 7.02
N GLY A 23 -6.18 -6.10 6.78
CA GLY A 23 -4.88 -5.53 6.48
C GLY A 23 -3.88 -5.73 7.62
N ALA A 24 -4.30 -5.51 8.86
CA ALA A 24 -3.48 -5.79 10.04
C ALA A 24 -3.15 -7.29 10.19
N ALA A 25 -4.12 -8.18 9.93
CA ALA A 25 -3.89 -9.62 9.96
C ALA A 25 -2.86 -10.07 8.90
N VAL A 26 -2.90 -9.50 7.69
CA VAL A 26 -1.91 -9.78 6.64
C VAL A 26 -0.50 -9.35 7.05
N LEU A 27 -0.37 -8.20 7.71
CA LEU A 27 0.92 -7.73 8.25
C LEU A 27 1.41 -8.59 9.42
N PHE A 28 0.50 -9.13 10.22
CA PHE A 28 0.86 -10.11 11.24
C PHE A 28 1.37 -11.42 10.62
N LEU A 29 0.72 -11.90 9.54
CA LEU A 29 1.17 -13.10 8.80
C LEU A 29 2.56 -12.90 8.18
N GLU A 30 2.89 -11.69 7.73
CA GLU A 30 4.23 -11.38 7.22
C GLU A 30 5.33 -11.69 8.24
N ASN A 31 5.08 -11.48 9.53
CA ASN A 31 6.06 -11.78 10.57
C ASN A 31 6.31 -13.29 10.74
N ILE A 32 5.28 -14.11 10.48
CA ILE A 32 5.35 -15.57 10.63
C ILE A 32 6.13 -16.20 9.48
N PHE A 33 6.02 -15.66 8.26
CA PHE A 33 6.67 -16.23 7.09
C PHE A 33 8.07 -15.62 6.86
N PRO A 34 9.13 -16.44 6.76
CA PRO A 34 10.49 -15.94 6.52
C PRO A 34 10.72 -15.51 5.06
N THR A 35 9.90 -15.98 4.12
CA THR A 35 10.04 -15.70 2.68
C THR A 35 8.80 -14.98 2.14
N GLY A 36 8.99 -14.06 1.20
CA GLY A 36 7.88 -13.40 0.50
C GLY A 36 7.26 -12.20 1.22
N LYS A 37 7.96 -11.63 2.21
CA LYS A 37 7.51 -10.47 3.02
C LYS A 37 6.99 -9.30 2.18
N LEU A 38 7.68 -8.97 1.09
CA LEU A 38 7.26 -7.93 0.13
C LEU A 38 5.86 -8.17 -0.45
N GLY A 39 5.50 -9.42 -0.71
CA GLY A 39 4.17 -9.78 -1.20
C GLY A 39 3.07 -9.48 -0.18
N PHE A 40 3.31 -9.77 1.11
CA PHE A 40 2.35 -9.46 2.17
C PHE A 40 2.17 -7.95 2.35
N TYR A 41 3.24 -7.15 2.29
CA TYR A 41 3.10 -5.69 2.34
C TYR A 41 2.32 -5.14 1.14
N ALA A 42 2.55 -5.69 -0.06
CA ALA A 42 1.78 -5.34 -1.25
C ALA A 42 0.30 -5.68 -1.09
N LEU A 43 -0.01 -6.88 -0.57
CA LEU A 43 -1.39 -7.30 -0.28
C LEU A 43 -2.06 -6.39 0.75
N ALA A 44 -1.36 -5.99 1.81
CA ALA A 44 -1.88 -5.05 2.79
C ALA A 44 -2.18 -3.67 2.15
N GLY A 45 -1.31 -3.18 1.25
CA GLY A 45 -1.56 -1.98 0.46
C GLY A 45 -2.77 -2.11 -0.47
N PHE A 46 -2.93 -3.26 -1.12
CA PHE A 46 -4.10 -3.55 -1.97
C PHE A 46 -5.41 -3.54 -1.19
N ILE A 47 -5.44 -4.11 0.01
CA ILE A 47 -6.60 -4.06 0.91
C ILE A 47 -6.91 -2.61 1.30
N LEU A 48 -5.88 -1.82 1.63
CA LEU A 48 -6.04 -0.41 1.96
C LEU A 48 -6.60 0.39 0.77
N SER A 49 -6.16 0.10 -0.46
CA SER A 49 -6.74 0.72 -1.66
C SER A 49 -8.23 0.39 -1.84
N ALA A 50 -8.64 -0.83 -1.49
CA ALA A 50 -10.05 -1.24 -1.54
C ALA A 50 -10.89 -0.43 -0.54
N VAL A 51 -10.36 -0.16 0.66
CA VAL A 51 -11.01 0.74 1.63
C VAL A 51 -11.20 2.13 1.05
N VAL A 52 -10.18 2.67 0.37
CA VAL A 52 -10.26 4.01 -0.24
C VAL A 52 -11.31 4.03 -1.36
N ILE A 53 -11.40 2.98 -2.16
CA ILE A 53 -12.37 2.86 -3.27
C ILE A 53 -13.81 2.78 -2.74
N GLU A 54 -14.07 1.98 -1.70
CA GLU A 54 -15.43 1.71 -1.20
C GLU A 54 -15.91 2.76 -0.19
N CYS A 55 -15.04 3.19 0.72
CA CYS A 55 -15.40 4.05 1.85
C CYS A 55 -14.94 5.51 1.66
N GLY A 56 -14.00 5.77 0.75
CA GLY A 56 -13.48 7.10 0.45
C GLY A 56 -12.14 7.42 1.11
N LEU A 57 -11.59 8.58 0.77
CA LEU A 57 -10.24 9.01 1.15
C LEU A 57 -10.08 9.18 2.67
N SER A 58 -11.07 9.77 3.35
CA SER A 58 -11.01 10.01 4.80
C SER A 58 -10.94 8.71 5.58
N PHE A 59 -11.76 7.71 5.22
CA PHE A 59 -11.70 6.38 5.81
C PHE A 59 -10.41 5.65 5.47
N GLY A 60 -9.85 5.89 4.29
CA GLY A 60 -8.53 5.41 3.91
C GLY A 60 -7.45 5.86 4.90
N TRP A 61 -7.33 7.16 5.15
CA TRP A 61 -6.35 7.71 6.09
C TRP A 61 -6.51 7.16 7.51
N ILE A 62 -7.76 7.07 7.99
CA ILE A 62 -8.06 6.48 9.30
C ILE A 62 -7.62 5.02 9.34
N SER A 63 -7.97 4.24 8.32
CA SER A 63 -7.63 2.82 8.24
C SER A 63 -6.12 2.61 8.16
N TYR A 64 -5.42 3.46 7.41
CA TYR A 64 -3.95 3.44 7.36
C TYR A 64 -3.33 3.71 8.74
N ALA A 65 -3.82 4.71 9.47
CA ALA A 65 -3.33 5.02 10.81
C ALA A 65 -3.60 3.86 11.79
N VAL A 66 -4.81 3.29 11.74
CA VAL A 66 -5.19 2.14 12.59
C VAL A 66 -4.34 0.92 12.26
N VAL A 67 -4.19 0.55 10.99
CA VAL A 67 -3.35 -0.61 10.61
C VAL A 67 -1.90 -0.37 11.01
N SER A 68 -1.38 0.84 10.84
CA SER A 68 0.01 1.16 11.24
C SER A 68 0.20 1.01 12.75
N LEU A 69 -0.73 1.53 13.55
CA LEU A 69 -0.67 1.45 15.01
C LEU A 69 -0.86 0.02 15.53
N VAL A 70 -1.85 -0.70 14.98
CA VAL A 70 -2.12 -2.10 15.34
C VAL A 70 -0.96 -3.00 14.94
N SER A 71 -0.39 -2.82 13.76
CA SER A 71 0.75 -3.61 13.31
C SER A 71 2.00 -3.32 14.11
N PHE A 72 2.24 -2.06 14.49
CA PHE A 72 3.34 -1.70 15.39
C PHE A 72 3.21 -2.33 16.79
N LEU A 73 1.99 -2.56 17.26
CA LEU A 73 1.72 -3.20 18.55
C LEU A 73 1.77 -4.74 18.47
N LEU A 74 1.26 -5.32 17.38
CA LEU A 74 1.14 -6.78 17.21
C LEU A 74 2.43 -7.42 16.70
N VAL A 75 3.18 -6.75 15.84
CA VAL A 75 4.35 -7.32 15.18
C VAL A 75 5.58 -7.16 16.10
N PRO A 76 6.21 -8.25 16.56
CA PRO A 76 7.37 -8.17 17.45
C PRO A 76 8.57 -7.51 16.78
N GLU A 77 8.78 -7.78 15.49
CA GLU A 77 9.77 -7.10 14.65
C GLU A 77 9.23 -5.75 14.15
N LYS A 78 9.49 -4.69 14.92
CA LYS A 78 9.08 -3.32 14.55
C LYS A 78 9.62 -2.89 13.17
N THR A 79 10.77 -3.45 12.79
CA THR A 79 11.46 -3.22 11.51
C THR A 79 10.61 -3.68 10.33
N ALA A 80 9.83 -4.75 10.50
CA ALA A 80 8.97 -5.33 9.49
C ALA A 80 7.75 -4.46 9.18
N VAL A 81 7.35 -3.55 10.08
CA VAL A 81 6.22 -2.65 9.83
C VAL A 81 6.64 -1.42 8.99
N ILE A 82 7.93 -1.10 8.99
CA ILE A 82 8.48 0.11 8.34
C ILE A 82 8.23 0.13 6.81
N PRO A 83 8.46 -0.96 6.04
CA PRO A 83 8.16 -0.97 4.61
C PRO A 83 6.68 -0.68 4.30
N TYR A 84 5.77 -1.19 5.13
CA TYR A 84 4.34 -0.92 4.97
C TYR A 84 4.03 0.57 5.22
N ILE A 85 4.51 1.14 6.32
CA ILE A 85 4.24 2.54 6.69
C ILE A 85 4.86 3.49 5.65
N LEU A 86 6.15 3.32 5.34
CA LEU A 86 6.86 4.29 4.50
C LEU A 86 6.59 4.15 3.01
N PHE A 87 6.17 2.96 2.55
CA PHE A 87 5.97 2.70 1.13
C PHE A 87 4.60 2.13 0.80
N PHE A 88 4.31 0.87 1.14
CA PHE A 88 3.13 0.20 0.57
C PHE A 88 1.79 0.86 0.96
N GLY A 89 1.61 1.21 2.23
CA GLY A 89 0.43 1.89 2.73
C GLY A 89 0.30 3.32 2.19
N MET A 90 1.36 4.11 2.31
CA MET A 90 1.37 5.49 1.81
C MET A 90 1.23 5.57 0.28
N TYR A 91 1.86 4.66 -0.46
CA TYR A 91 1.73 4.57 -1.91
C TYR A 91 0.28 4.31 -2.32
N SER A 92 -0.45 3.47 -1.59
CA SER A 92 -1.86 3.20 -1.87
C SER A 92 -2.72 4.47 -1.75
N MET A 93 -2.41 5.34 -0.79
CA MET A 93 -3.05 6.66 -0.65
C MET A 93 -2.63 7.62 -1.75
N VAL A 94 -1.33 7.73 -1.99
CA VAL A 94 -0.74 8.66 -2.97
C VAL A 94 -1.24 8.32 -4.36
N LYS A 95 -1.29 7.05 -4.73
CA LYS A 95 -1.83 6.60 -6.02
C LYS A 95 -3.30 7.01 -6.21
N SER A 96 -4.13 6.88 -5.17
CA SER A 96 -5.52 7.34 -5.22
C SER A 96 -5.66 8.85 -5.43
N HIS A 97 -4.69 9.65 -4.96
CA HIS A 97 -4.66 11.10 -5.24
C HIS A 97 -4.12 11.40 -6.63
N ILE A 98 -3.07 10.68 -7.04
CA ILE A 98 -2.40 10.83 -8.33
C ILE A 98 -3.37 10.56 -9.48
N GLU A 99 -4.12 9.47 -9.43
CA GLU A 99 -5.08 9.10 -10.48
C GLU A 99 -6.25 10.11 -10.62
N LYS A 100 -6.46 11.01 -9.64
CA LYS A 100 -7.45 12.09 -9.77
C LYS A 100 -6.95 13.26 -10.61
N LEU A 101 -5.64 13.41 -10.79
CA LEU A 101 -5.05 14.53 -11.52
C LEU A 101 -5.23 14.41 -13.05
N ASN A 102 -5.52 13.21 -13.58
CA ASN A 102 -5.75 12.95 -15.01
C ASN A 102 -4.61 13.45 -15.94
N ARG A 103 -3.39 13.56 -15.42
CA ARG A 103 -2.23 14.11 -16.16
C ARG A 103 -1.08 13.12 -16.13
N LEU A 104 -1.00 12.26 -17.14
CA LEU A 104 -0.02 11.18 -17.25
C LEU A 104 1.40 11.60 -16.83
N ILE A 105 1.94 12.67 -17.40
CA ILE A 105 3.32 13.12 -17.10
C ILE A 105 3.49 13.49 -15.62
N ALA A 106 2.53 14.21 -15.04
CA ALA A 106 2.57 14.59 -13.63
C ALA A 106 2.46 13.35 -12.73
N GLU A 107 1.64 12.35 -13.12
CA GLU A 107 1.50 11.10 -12.39
C GLU A 107 2.81 10.31 -12.35
N TRP A 108 3.49 10.18 -13.49
CA TRP A 108 4.79 9.51 -13.57
C TRP A 108 5.84 10.22 -12.73
N ILE A 109 5.93 11.56 -12.82
CA ILE A 109 6.87 12.34 -12.02
C ILE A 109 6.60 12.16 -10.52
N LEU A 110 5.35 12.26 -10.07
CA LEU A 110 5.01 12.10 -8.66
C LEU A 110 5.28 10.68 -8.15
N LYS A 111 5.00 9.65 -8.97
CA LYS A 111 5.29 8.24 -8.64
C LYS A 111 6.79 8.03 -8.43
N PHE A 112 7.61 8.50 -9.36
CA PHE A 112 9.07 8.39 -9.25
C PHE A 112 9.63 9.22 -8.09
N ALA A 113 9.13 10.44 -7.90
CA ALA A 113 9.54 11.30 -6.77
C ALA A 113 9.22 10.62 -5.43
N PHE A 114 8.01 10.06 -5.28
CA PHE A 114 7.61 9.35 -4.08
C PHE A 114 8.46 8.10 -3.82
N PHE A 115 8.75 7.31 -4.86
CA PHE A 115 9.59 6.12 -4.73
C PHE A 115 11.01 6.48 -4.28
N ASN A 116 11.65 7.46 -4.92
CA ASN A 116 12.99 7.90 -4.55
C ASN A 116 13.03 8.49 -3.13
N LEU A 117 12.02 9.26 -2.74
CA LEU A 117 11.92 9.83 -1.39
C LEU A 117 11.75 8.71 -0.33
N SER A 118 10.87 7.74 -0.60
CA SER A 118 10.65 6.61 0.30
C SER A 118 11.91 5.74 0.43
N LEU A 119 12.62 5.47 -0.67
CA LEU A 119 13.92 4.78 -0.65
C LEU A 119 14.95 5.56 0.16
N PHE A 120 15.02 6.88 0.02
CA PHE A 120 15.94 7.71 0.80
C PHE A 120 15.67 7.58 2.30
N PHE A 121 14.40 7.65 2.72
CA PHE A 121 14.04 7.47 4.14
C PHE A 121 14.34 6.06 4.64
N MET A 122 13.97 5.01 3.87
CA MET A 122 14.28 3.63 4.23
C MET A 122 15.78 3.39 4.35
N TRP A 123 16.57 3.90 3.41
CA TRP A 123 18.03 3.80 3.44
C TRP A 123 18.61 4.45 4.69
N ASN A 124 18.16 5.66 5.04
CA ASN A 124 18.62 6.35 6.25
C ASN A 124 18.27 5.56 7.51
N ILE A 125 17.08 4.96 7.60
CA ILE A 125 16.68 4.14 8.75
C ILE A 125 17.52 2.85 8.79
N ALA A 126 17.66 2.15 7.67
CA ALA A 126 18.41 0.89 7.60
C ALA A 126 19.88 1.06 7.97
N VAL A 127 20.52 2.15 7.53
CA VAL A 127 21.94 2.43 7.80
C VAL A 127 22.15 3.03 9.19
N LYS A 128 21.37 4.05 9.60
CA LYS A 128 21.63 4.81 10.84
C LYS A 128 20.98 4.23 12.08
N VAL A 129 19.83 3.56 11.95
CA VAL A 129 19.04 3.07 13.09
C VAL A 129 19.30 1.58 13.32
N LEU A 130 19.54 0.83 12.25
CA LEU A 130 19.58 -0.63 12.27
C LEU A 130 20.98 -1.21 12.09
N GLU A 131 21.97 -0.40 11.68
CA GLU A 131 23.37 -0.80 11.39
C GLU A 131 23.50 -2.08 10.54
N LEU A 132 22.45 -2.41 9.78
CA LEU A 132 22.26 -3.75 9.21
C LEU A 132 23.02 -3.90 7.88
N ILE A 133 23.47 -2.80 7.31
CA ILE A 133 24.25 -2.77 6.07
C ILE A 133 25.73 -2.63 6.44
N PRO A 134 26.53 -3.71 6.35
CA PRO A 134 27.98 -3.57 6.42
C PRO A 134 28.41 -2.67 5.24
N SER A 135 29.28 -1.69 5.53
CA SER A 135 29.89 -0.78 4.54
C SER A 135 30.50 -1.49 3.32
N ASN A 136 30.73 -2.80 3.45
CA ASN A 136 31.31 -3.72 2.48
C ASN A 136 30.35 -4.11 1.33
N LEU A 137 29.01 -3.97 1.51
CA LEU A 137 28.04 -4.29 0.45
C LEU A 137 28.19 -3.33 -0.75
N LEU A 138 28.56 -2.08 -0.47
CA LEU A 138 28.85 -1.04 -1.47
C LEU A 138 30.09 -1.35 -2.33
N ALA A 139 30.97 -2.25 -1.87
CA ALA A 139 32.15 -2.68 -2.62
C ALA A 139 31.86 -3.83 -3.59
N THR A 140 30.76 -4.57 -3.38
CA THR A 140 30.47 -5.82 -4.13
C THR A 140 29.43 -5.61 -5.23
N LEU A 141 28.49 -4.68 -5.04
CA LEU A 141 27.52 -4.28 -6.06
C LEU A 141 27.59 -2.77 -6.27
N PRO A 142 27.75 -2.28 -7.52
CA PRO A 142 27.72 -0.85 -7.77
C PRO A 142 26.34 -0.32 -7.36
N LEU A 143 26.32 0.71 -6.50
CA LEU A 143 25.09 1.34 -5.99
C LEU A 143 24.07 1.63 -7.11
N TYR A 144 24.58 2.01 -8.29
CA TYR A 144 23.81 2.24 -9.49
C TYR A 144 22.99 1.03 -9.94
N ALA A 145 23.54 -0.19 -9.87
CA ALA A 145 22.81 -1.41 -10.24
C ALA A 145 21.66 -1.71 -9.27
N VAL A 146 21.86 -1.47 -7.96
CA VAL A 146 20.80 -1.65 -6.95
C VAL A 146 19.66 -0.66 -7.17
N VAL A 147 19.99 0.62 -7.41
CA VAL A 147 18.98 1.65 -7.70
C VAL A 147 18.21 1.32 -8.98
N LEU A 148 18.90 0.87 -10.04
CA LEU A 148 18.23 0.45 -11.29
C LEU A 148 17.29 -0.74 -11.07
N LEU A 149 17.74 -1.77 -10.32
CA LEU A 149 16.89 -2.93 -9.99
C LEU A 149 15.66 -2.50 -9.19
N LEU A 150 15.82 -1.61 -8.21
CA LEU A 150 14.71 -1.09 -7.41
C LEU A 150 13.72 -0.27 -8.26
N GLN A 151 14.21 0.54 -9.21
CA GLN A 151 13.33 1.26 -10.12
C GLN A 151 12.57 0.32 -11.06
N ALA A 152 13.22 -0.74 -11.57
CA ALA A 152 12.54 -1.76 -12.35
C ALA A 152 11.47 -2.51 -11.53
N ALA A 153 11.79 -2.85 -10.27
CA ALA A 153 10.84 -3.47 -9.35
C ALA A 153 9.64 -2.55 -9.05
N PHE A 154 9.88 -1.25 -8.88
CA PHE A 154 8.82 -0.25 -8.71
C PHE A 154 7.89 -0.16 -9.91
N PHE A 155 8.45 -0.18 -11.12
CA PHE A 155 7.67 -0.17 -12.34
C PHE A 155 6.76 -1.40 -12.42
N GLY A 156 7.29 -2.58 -12.12
CA GLY A 156 6.50 -3.82 -12.04
C GLY A 156 5.39 -3.72 -10.98
N TYR A 157 5.70 -3.17 -9.81
CA TYR A 157 4.72 -2.96 -8.75
C TYR A 157 3.60 -1.98 -9.15
N ASP A 158 3.91 -0.83 -9.75
CA ASP A 158 2.89 0.12 -10.22
C ASP A 158 1.98 -0.51 -11.27
N TRP A 159 2.55 -1.32 -12.18
CA TRP A 159 1.77 -2.05 -13.16
C TRP A 159 0.82 -3.04 -12.49
N VAL A 160 1.31 -3.89 -11.58
CA VAL A 160 0.48 -4.84 -10.83
C VAL A 160 -0.59 -4.12 -10.01
N PHE A 161 -0.24 -2.99 -9.39
CA PHE A 161 -1.20 -2.20 -8.61
C PHE A 161 -2.29 -1.61 -9.51
N THR A 162 -1.94 -1.09 -10.69
CA THR A 162 -2.92 -0.57 -11.66
C THR A 162 -3.85 -1.68 -12.12
N PHE A 163 -3.30 -2.87 -12.41
CA PHE A 163 -4.07 -4.04 -12.78
C PHE A 163 -5.03 -4.47 -11.65
N TRP A 164 -4.55 -4.48 -10.40
CA TRP A 164 -5.35 -4.76 -9.22
C TRP A 164 -6.53 -3.79 -9.07
N VAL A 165 -6.28 -2.48 -9.15
CA VAL A 165 -7.34 -1.45 -9.06
C VAL A 165 -8.37 -1.64 -10.17
N GLN A 166 -7.94 -1.84 -11.41
CA GLN A 166 -8.87 -2.10 -12.53
C GLN A 166 -9.68 -3.38 -12.35
N TYR A 167 -9.05 -4.45 -11.87
CA TYR A 167 -9.72 -5.71 -11.56
C TYR A 167 -10.77 -5.51 -10.46
N TYR A 168 -10.41 -4.80 -9.39
CA TYR A 168 -11.32 -4.50 -8.28
C TYR A 168 -12.54 -3.71 -8.77
N LEU A 169 -12.33 -2.63 -9.52
CA LEU A 169 -13.40 -1.80 -10.07
C LEU A 169 -14.29 -2.54 -11.07
N LYS A 170 -13.73 -3.43 -11.92
CA LYS A 170 -14.50 -4.14 -12.96
C LYS A 170 -15.19 -5.40 -12.48
N ARG A 171 -14.65 -6.12 -11.50
CA ARG A 171 -15.14 -7.45 -11.10
C ARG A 171 -15.72 -7.51 -9.70
N ILE A 172 -15.14 -6.77 -8.75
CA ILE A 172 -15.50 -6.87 -7.33
C ILE A 172 -16.55 -5.81 -6.98
N GLN A 173 -16.28 -4.55 -7.31
CA GLN A 173 -17.18 -3.43 -7.07
C GLN A 173 -18.61 -3.69 -7.63
N PRO A 174 -18.81 -4.15 -8.88
CA PRO A 174 -20.15 -4.42 -9.39
C PRO A 174 -20.82 -5.65 -8.78
N LYS A 175 -20.13 -6.54 -8.06
CA LYS A 175 -20.79 -7.63 -7.31
C LYS A 175 -21.30 -7.15 -5.95
N ILE A 176 -20.52 -6.29 -5.30
CA ILE A 176 -20.91 -5.64 -4.04
C ILE A 176 -22.12 -4.72 -4.27
N HIS A 177 -22.17 -4.05 -5.43
CA HIS A 177 -23.24 -3.11 -5.77
C HIS A 177 -24.34 -3.71 -6.68
N GLY A 178 -24.02 -4.63 -7.58
CA GLY A 178 -24.96 -5.21 -8.54
C GLY A 178 -25.97 -6.18 -7.91
N ASN A 179 -25.65 -6.77 -6.76
CA ASN A 179 -26.61 -7.57 -6.00
C ASN A 179 -27.65 -6.70 -5.25
N ARG A 180 -27.55 -5.36 -5.31
CA ARG A 180 -28.53 -4.43 -4.70
C ARG A 180 -29.60 -3.92 -5.67
N ASN A 181 -29.43 -4.13 -6.98
CA ASN A 181 -30.41 -3.68 -7.99
C ASN A 181 -31.38 -4.79 -8.44
N SER A 182 -31.20 -6.04 -8.01
CA SER A 182 -32.14 -7.15 -8.29
C SER A 182 -33.20 -7.36 -7.19
N GLY A 183 -33.26 -6.46 -6.20
CA GLY A 183 -34.16 -6.55 -5.04
C GLY A 183 -35.08 -5.33 -4.89
N ARG A 184 -35.42 -4.66 -6.00
CA ARG A 184 -36.50 -3.68 -6.08
C ARG A 184 -37.38 -3.99 -7.27
#